data_AF-A0A8J5XFZ4-F1
#
_entry.id   AF-A0A8J5XFZ4-F1
#
_cell.length_a   1.000
_cell.length_b   1.000
_cell.length_c   1.000
_cell.angle_alpha   90.00
_cell.angle_beta   90.00
_cell.angle_gamma   90.00
#
_symmetry.space_group_name_H-M   'P 1'
#
loop_
_entity.id
_entity.type
_entity.pdbx_description
1 polymer ?
#
loop_
_entity_poly.entity_id
_entity_poly.type
_entity_poly.pdbx_seq_one_letter_code
_entity_poly.pdbx_strand_id
1 'polypeptide(L)'
;MAASRPASFDQSRRAPSAGGAPPRAVDPDGLRAEAARVLSRATKRLDKARARAAACTQREAELFVDPAPFDADLMALPNRAKLASAEASEAAREAALRQLVEIIAELDTKAPRLPYRTYMCADGAEIRVGRTAPENDRLGCDAEHRDADNCRLHASGRPGRPGSHVVVRACQLGGAELPREVEMNVAMLAAKDSKANTGGAVGVVNICRARLEGVYRLHAGGGA
;
A
#
# COMPACT_ATOMS: atom_id res chain seq x y z
N MET A 1 3.45 -11.55 -69.95
CA MET A 1 4.45 -10.57 -69.44
C MET A 1 3.78 -9.70 -68.39
N ALA A 2 3.96 -10.00 -67.10
CA ALA A 2 3.69 -9.09 -65.98
C ALA A 2 4.37 -9.68 -64.74
N ALA A 3 5.59 -9.23 -64.44
CA ALA A 3 6.34 -9.66 -63.26
C ALA A 3 5.96 -8.74 -62.07
N SER A 4 5.26 -9.31 -61.10
CA SER A 4 4.88 -8.66 -59.84
C SER A 4 6.11 -8.55 -58.93
N ARG A 5 6.45 -7.34 -58.46
CA ARG A 5 7.54 -7.10 -57.50
C ARG A 5 7.02 -7.29 -56.07
N PRO A 6 7.74 -8.02 -55.18
CA PRO A 6 7.35 -8.12 -53.79
C PRO A 6 7.68 -6.83 -53.03
N ALA A 7 6.74 -6.39 -52.19
CA ALA A 7 6.89 -5.24 -51.31
C ALA A 7 8.00 -5.50 -50.29
N SER A 8 9.00 -4.61 -50.25
CA SER A 8 10.06 -4.61 -49.24
C SER A 8 9.46 -4.21 -47.89
N PHE A 9 9.35 -5.18 -46.99
CA PHE A 9 8.96 -4.97 -45.61
C PHE A 9 10.12 -4.30 -44.87
N ASP A 10 10.03 -2.99 -44.66
CA ASP A 10 11.01 -2.17 -43.95
C ASP A 10 11.14 -2.68 -42.50
N GLN A 11 12.31 -3.25 -42.19
CA GLN A 11 12.68 -3.73 -40.86
C GLN A 11 13.37 -2.64 -40.02
N SER A 12 12.94 -1.38 -40.14
CA SER A 12 13.20 -0.33 -39.16
C SER A 12 12.45 -0.63 -37.84
N ARG A 13 12.75 -1.80 -37.26
CA ARG A 13 12.40 -2.21 -35.91
C ARG A 13 13.02 -1.19 -34.97
N ARG A 14 12.18 -0.28 -34.49
CA ARG A 14 12.42 0.52 -33.29
C ARG A 14 13.07 -0.40 -32.24
N ALA A 15 14.31 -0.11 -31.89
CA ALA A 15 14.92 -0.69 -30.72
C ALA A 15 13.96 -0.44 -29.54
N PRO A 16 13.62 -1.45 -28.73
CA PRO A 16 12.82 -1.24 -27.52
C PRO A 16 13.59 -0.25 -26.65
N SER A 17 13.01 0.93 -26.46
CA SER A 17 13.57 1.94 -25.56
C SER A 17 13.76 1.29 -24.19
N ALA A 18 15.00 1.16 -23.74
CA ALA A 18 15.38 0.56 -22.46
C ALA A 18 14.88 1.35 -21.22
N GLY A 19 14.08 2.41 -21.41
CA GLY A 19 13.44 3.19 -20.35
C GLY A 19 12.14 2.58 -19.86
N GLY A 20 12.09 1.26 -19.63
CA GLY A 20 10.95 0.65 -18.95
C GLY A 20 10.88 1.22 -17.53
N ALA A 21 9.84 1.98 -17.23
CA ALA A 21 9.62 2.50 -15.89
C ALA A 21 9.72 1.35 -14.87
N PRO A 22 10.42 1.54 -13.75
CA PRO A 22 10.60 0.48 -12.77
C PRO A 22 9.21 -0.04 -12.33
N PRO A 23 9.08 -1.36 -12.11
CA PRO A 23 7.82 -1.94 -11.67
C PRO A 23 7.33 -1.20 -10.43
N ARG A 24 6.07 -0.71 -10.48
CA ARG A 24 5.48 0.01 -9.35
C ARG A 24 5.55 -0.90 -8.12
N ALA A 25 6.17 -0.40 -7.05
CA ALA A 25 6.20 -1.09 -5.77
C ALA A 25 4.76 -1.38 -5.32
N VAL A 26 4.47 -2.65 -5.04
CA VAL A 26 3.16 -3.08 -4.55
C VAL A 26 3.06 -2.68 -3.08
N ASP A 27 2.01 -1.95 -2.71
CA ASP A 27 1.70 -1.60 -1.32
C ASP A 27 0.81 -2.69 -0.69
N PRO A 28 1.36 -3.62 0.11
CA PRO A 28 0.57 -4.70 0.70
C PRO A 28 -0.44 -4.19 1.73
N ASP A 29 -0.16 -3.07 2.41
CA ASP A 29 -1.07 -2.48 3.38
C ASP A 29 -2.27 -1.85 2.66
N GLY A 30 -2.02 -1.16 1.54
CA GLY A 30 -3.06 -0.65 0.65
C GLY A 30 -3.95 -1.76 0.06
N LEU A 31 -3.35 -2.86 -0.40
CA LEU A 31 -4.10 -4.02 -0.91
C LEU A 31 -4.99 -4.65 0.17
N ARG A 32 -4.50 -4.77 1.42
CA ARG A 32 -5.30 -5.27 2.54
C ARG A 32 -6.48 -4.38 2.87
N ALA A 33 -6.25 -3.08 2.97
CA ALA A 33 -7.30 -2.11 3.25
C ALA A 33 -8.40 -2.16 2.17
N GLU A 34 -7.99 -2.25 0.90
CA GLU A 34 -8.91 -2.38 -0.23
C GLU A 34 -9.67 -3.71 -0.22
N ALA A 35 -9.00 -4.83 0.02
CA ALA A 35 -9.63 -6.15 0.11
C ALA A 35 -10.66 -6.21 1.25
N ALA A 36 -10.32 -5.70 2.44
CA ALA A 36 -11.23 -5.61 3.58
C ALA A 36 -12.45 -4.71 3.28
N ARG A 37 -12.24 -3.59 2.59
CA ARG A 37 -13.32 -2.68 2.16
C ARG A 37 -14.26 -3.37 1.16
N VAL A 38 -13.72 -4.09 0.19
CA VAL A 38 -14.51 -4.83 -0.81
C VAL A 38 -15.29 -5.96 -0.15
N LEU A 39 -14.67 -6.73 0.76
CA LEU A 39 -15.33 -7.77 1.54
C LEU A 39 -16.50 -7.19 2.36
N SER A 40 -16.27 -6.10 3.11
CA SER A 40 -17.32 -5.43 3.89
C SER A 40 -18.53 -5.03 3.04
N ARG A 41 -18.28 -4.53 1.82
CA ARG A 41 -19.34 -4.19 0.87
C ARG A 41 -20.08 -5.42 0.36
N ALA A 42 -19.38 -6.51 0.10
CA ALA A 42 -19.98 -7.77 -0.33
C ALA A 42 -20.85 -8.39 0.77
N THR A 43 -20.37 -8.42 2.02
CA THR A 43 -21.16 -8.88 3.18
C THR A 43 -22.45 -8.08 3.32
N LYS A 44 -22.39 -6.73 3.23
CA LYS A 44 -23.59 -5.88 3.26
C LYS A 44 -24.58 -6.18 2.13
N ARG A 45 -24.10 -6.52 0.93
CA ARG A 45 -24.96 -6.91 -0.19
C ARG A 45 -25.62 -8.27 0.04
N LEU A 46 -24.86 -9.23 0.54
CA LEU A 46 -25.36 -10.54 0.94
C LEU A 46 -26.43 -10.42 2.03
N ASP A 47 -26.19 -9.62 3.07
CA ASP A 47 -27.17 -9.39 4.14
C ASP A 47 -28.47 -8.80 3.60
N LYS A 48 -28.37 -7.84 2.66
CA LYS A 48 -29.54 -7.27 1.97
C LYS A 48 -30.27 -8.30 1.10
N ALA A 49 -29.55 -9.18 0.41
CA ALA A 49 -30.14 -10.25 -0.39
C ALA A 49 -30.89 -11.26 0.49
N ARG A 50 -30.25 -11.70 1.58
CA ARG A 50 -30.84 -12.58 2.60
C ARG A 50 -32.09 -11.98 3.23
N ALA A 51 -32.04 -10.71 3.63
CA ALA A 51 -33.19 -10.04 4.21
C ALA A 51 -34.39 -10.00 3.24
N ARG A 52 -34.14 -9.79 1.93
CA ARG A 52 -35.19 -9.83 0.90
C ARG A 52 -35.75 -11.23 0.70
N ALA A 53 -34.90 -12.25 0.66
CA ALA A 53 -35.33 -13.65 0.52
C ALA A 53 -36.15 -14.11 1.75
N ALA A 54 -35.72 -13.73 2.96
CA ALA A 54 -36.43 -14.01 4.20
C ALA A 54 -37.79 -13.31 4.25
N ALA A 55 -37.85 -12.00 3.92
CA ALA A 55 -39.11 -11.26 3.87
C ALA A 55 -40.09 -11.85 2.83
N CYS A 56 -39.60 -12.28 1.67
CA CYS A 56 -40.42 -12.96 0.66
C CYS A 56 -40.98 -14.28 1.20
N THR A 57 -40.15 -15.08 1.88
CA THR A 57 -40.56 -16.37 2.46
C THR A 57 -41.58 -16.18 3.59
N GLN A 58 -41.39 -15.18 4.44
CA GLN A 58 -42.34 -14.84 5.50
C GLN A 58 -43.68 -14.38 4.91
N ARG A 59 -43.65 -13.49 3.90
CA ARG A 59 -44.88 -13.00 3.26
C ARG A 59 -45.65 -14.11 2.55
N GLU A 60 -44.93 -15.04 1.92
CA GLU A 60 -45.50 -16.26 1.35
C GLU A 60 -46.21 -17.09 2.44
N ALA A 61 -45.55 -17.35 3.58
CA ALA A 61 -46.14 -18.09 4.69
C ALA A 61 -47.38 -17.40 5.28
N GLU A 62 -47.38 -16.07 5.41
CA GLU A 62 -48.55 -15.30 5.88
C GLU A 62 -49.75 -15.48 4.94
N LEU A 63 -49.52 -15.42 3.62
CA LEU A 63 -50.59 -15.59 2.62
C LEU A 63 -51.15 -17.01 2.58
N PHE A 64 -50.36 -18.03 2.95
CA PHE A 64 -50.84 -19.42 3.05
C PHE A 64 -51.70 -19.69 4.28
N VAL A 65 -51.63 -18.85 5.31
CA VAL A 65 -52.47 -18.98 6.51
C VAL A 65 -53.84 -18.32 6.32
N ASP A 66 -53.94 -17.34 5.42
CA ASP A 66 -55.21 -16.72 5.05
C ASP A 66 -56.09 -17.71 4.27
N PRO A 67 -57.34 -17.99 4.68
CA PRO A 67 -58.24 -18.91 3.98
C PRO A 67 -58.74 -18.39 2.63
N ALA A 68 -58.58 -17.10 2.31
CA ALA A 68 -58.96 -16.52 1.02
C ALA A 68 -57.96 -15.43 0.59
N PRO A 69 -56.70 -15.78 0.29
CA PRO A 69 -55.73 -14.81 -0.16
C PRO A 69 -56.21 -14.23 -1.49
N PHE A 70 -56.15 -12.90 -1.63
CA PHE A 70 -56.46 -12.27 -2.91
C PHE A 70 -55.41 -12.71 -3.94
N ASP A 71 -55.86 -13.17 -5.11
CA ASP A 71 -54.98 -13.56 -6.22
C ASP A 71 -53.97 -12.45 -6.59
N ALA A 72 -54.37 -11.19 -6.40
CA ALA A 72 -53.51 -10.03 -6.60
C ALA A 72 -52.28 -10.03 -5.66
N ASP A 73 -52.43 -10.47 -4.41
CA ASP A 73 -51.34 -10.50 -3.43
C ASP A 73 -50.33 -11.62 -3.74
N LEU A 74 -50.81 -12.78 -4.21
CA LEU A 74 -49.95 -13.87 -4.68
C LEU A 74 -49.13 -13.47 -5.91
N MET A 75 -49.75 -12.74 -6.86
CA MET A 75 -49.07 -12.25 -8.05
C MET A 75 -48.09 -11.10 -7.76
N ALA A 76 -48.28 -10.36 -6.67
CA ALA A 76 -47.38 -9.30 -6.23
C ALA A 76 -46.11 -9.82 -5.53
N LEU A 77 -46.06 -11.12 -5.17
CA LEU A 77 -44.88 -11.69 -4.54
C LEU A 77 -43.67 -11.63 -5.47
N PRO A 78 -42.49 -11.20 -4.97
CA PRO A 78 -41.25 -11.29 -5.72
C PRO A 78 -40.96 -12.74 -6.14
N ASN A 79 -40.42 -12.93 -7.34
CA ASN A 79 -40.05 -14.26 -7.81
C ASN A 79 -38.94 -14.86 -6.91
N ARG A 80 -39.31 -15.87 -6.11
CA ARG A 80 -38.43 -16.54 -5.14
C ARG A 80 -37.20 -17.16 -5.79
N ALA A 81 -37.35 -17.79 -6.95
CA ALA A 81 -36.22 -18.39 -7.66
C ALA A 81 -35.18 -17.33 -8.07
N LYS A 82 -35.63 -16.14 -8.48
CA LYS A 82 -34.74 -15.01 -8.78
C LYS A 82 -34.03 -14.49 -7.52
N LEU A 83 -34.74 -14.36 -6.40
CA LEU A 83 -34.15 -13.92 -5.13
C LEU A 83 -33.12 -14.94 -4.60
N ALA A 84 -33.44 -16.23 -4.65
CA ALA A 84 -32.53 -17.30 -4.24
C ALA A 84 -31.27 -17.34 -5.12
N SER A 85 -31.41 -17.18 -6.44
CA SER A 85 -30.27 -17.07 -7.35
C SER A 85 -29.39 -15.85 -7.06
N ALA A 86 -30.00 -14.70 -6.74
CA ALA A 86 -29.27 -13.48 -6.38
C ALA A 86 -28.51 -13.64 -5.05
N GLU A 87 -29.14 -14.25 -4.04
CA GLU A 87 -28.47 -14.57 -2.78
C GLU A 87 -27.28 -15.51 -3.00
N ALA A 88 -27.47 -16.59 -3.77
CA ALA A 88 -26.41 -17.54 -4.08
C ALA A 88 -25.22 -16.88 -4.79
N SER A 89 -25.49 -15.97 -5.74
CA SER A 89 -24.44 -15.23 -6.44
C SER A 89 -23.65 -14.29 -5.50
N GLU A 90 -24.32 -13.59 -4.59
CA GLU A 90 -23.63 -12.73 -3.62
C GLU A 90 -22.88 -13.56 -2.57
N ALA A 91 -23.41 -14.71 -2.15
CA ALA A 91 -22.73 -15.64 -1.25
C ALA A 91 -21.45 -16.19 -1.87
N ALA A 92 -21.48 -16.60 -3.15
CA ALA A 92 -20.30 -17.07 -3.87
C ALA A 92 -19.24 -15.96 -3.99
N ARG A 93 -19.66 -14.73 -4.29
CA ARG A 93 -18.76 -13.56 -4.36
C ARG A 93 -18.11 -13.26 -3.02
N GLU A 94 -18.88 -13.30 -1.94
CA GLU A 94 -18.41 -13.05 -0.58
C GLU A 94 -17.40 -14.12 -0.14
N ALA A 95 -17.68 -15.39 -0.42
CA ALA A 95 -16.77 -16.51 -0.14
C ALA A 95 -15.43 -16.38 -0.90
N ALA A 96 -15.47 -16.04 -2.19
CA ALA A 96 -14.25 -15.82 -2.98
C ALA A 96 -13.41 -14.65 -2.43
N LEU A 97 -14.06 -13.57 -1.98
CA LEU A 97 -13.37 -12.43 -1.36
C LEU A 97 -12.75 -12.78 -0.01
N ARG A 98 -13.42 -13.62 0.80
CA ARG A 98 -12.82 -14.12 2.05
C ARG A 98 -11.55 -14.92 1.80
N GLN A 99 -11.57 -15.83 0.82
CA GLN A 99 -10.38 -16.60 0.42
C GLN A 99 -9.24 -15.69 -0.02
N LEU A 100 -9.52 -14.64 -0.80
CA LEU A 100 -8.50 -13.68 -1.19
C LEU A 100 -7.89 -12.92 -0.01
N VAL A 101 -8.71 -12.50 0.97
CA VAL A 101 -8.22 -11.84 2.18
C VAL A 101 -7.32 -12.76 2.99
N GLU A 102 -7.66 -14.03 3.09
CA GLU A 102 -6.86 -15.05 3.77
C GLU A 102 -5.51 -15.27 3.08
N ILE A 103 -5.49 -15.44 1.75
CA ILE A 103 -4.26 -15.56 0.96
C ILE A 103 -3.36 -14.33 1.16
N ILE A 104 -3.94 -13.12 1.14
CA ILE A 104 -3.17 -11.88 1.36
C ILE A 104 -2.57 -11.86 2.77
N ALA A 105 -3.30 -12.36 3.78
CA ALA A 105 -2.79 -12.46 5.14
C ALA A 105 -1.63 -13.48 5.26
N GLU A 106 -1.72 -14.62 4.58
CA GLU A 106 -0.66 -15.63 4.55
C GLU A 106 0.62 -15.17 3.85
N LEU A 107 0.51 -14.31 2.84
CA LEU A 107 1.69 -13.75 2.17
C LEU A 107 2.50 -12.84 3.10
N ASP A 108 1.85 -12.20 4.07
CA ASP A 108 2.51 -11.27 5.00
C ASP A 108 3.28 -11.97 6.14
N THR A 109 2.95 -13.24 6.45
CA THR A 109 3.56 -13.97 7.58
C THR A 109 4.89 -14.65 7.23
N LYS A 110 5.25 -14.74 5.94
CA LYS A 110 6.39 -15.55 5.48
C LYS A 110 7.76 -14.87 5.58
N ALA A 111 7.82 -13.55 5.81
CA ALA A 111 9.08 -12.84 5.99
C ALA A 111 9.07 -12.00 7.27
N PRO A 112 10.13 -12.04 8.10
CA PRO A 112 10.23 -11.13 9.23
C PRO A 112 10.19 -9.69 8.72
N ARG A 113 9.18 -8.95 9.16
CA ARG A 113 8.96 -7.56 8.75
C ARG A 113 10.15 -6.72 9.18
N LEU A 114 10.84 -6.12 8.21
CA LEU A 114 11.91 -5.14 8.49
C LEU A 114 11.35 -3.99 9.36
N PRO A 115 12.17 -3.39 10.23
CA PRO A 115 11.72 -2.31 11.12
C PRO A 115 11.43 -0.99 10.39
N TYR A 116 11.40 -1.00 9.05
CA TYR A 116 11.11 0.16 8.22
C TYR A 116 10.41 -0.28 6.93
N ARG A 117 9.80 0.70 6.25
CA ARG A 117 9.38 0.57 4.84
C ARG A 117 10.52 1.02 3.94
N THR A 118 10.65 0.37 2.79
CA THR A 118 11.64 0.74 1.78
C THR A 118 10.93 1.33 0.56
N TYR A 119 11.43 2.44 0.07
CA TYR A 119 11.06 3.06 -1.21
C TYR A 119 12.31 3.18 -2.07
N MET A 120 12.14 3.23 -3.39
CA MET A 120 13.22 3.50 -4.33
C MET A 120 13.00 4.85 -4.99
N CYS A 121 14.03 5.69 -5.02
CA CYS A 121 14.10 6.86 -5.87
C CYS A 121 14.15 6.45 -7.35
N ALA A 122 13.74 7.36 -8.25
CA ALA A 122 13.94 7.20 -9.68
C ALA A 122 15.43 6.98 -10.04
N ASP A 123 16.32 7.62 -9.29
CA ASP A 123 17.78 7.50 -9.44
C ASP A 123 18.38 6.24 -8.78
N GLY A 124 17.55 5.34 -8.25
CA GLY A 124 17.99 4.06 -7.68
C GLY A 124 18.42 4.10 -6.21
N ALA A 125 18.36 5.26 -5.54
CA ALA A 125 18.63 5.34 -4.11
C ALA A 125 17.52 4.70 -3.27
N GLU A 126 17.93 3.90 -2.29
CA GLU A 126 17.06 3.32 -1.28
C GLU A 126 16.69 4.36 -0.22
N ILE A 127 15.39 4.54 0.01
CA ILE A 127 14.82 5.34 1.10
C ILE A 127 14.17 4.39 2.11
N ARG A 128 14.55 4.51 3.38
CA ARG A 128 13.99 3.75 4.49
C ARG A 128 13.16 4.66 5.39
N VAL A 129 11.97 4.24 5.78
CA VAL A 129 11.06 5.03 6.63
C VAL A 129 10.59 4.20 7.81
N GLY A 130 10.86 4.64 9.04
CA GLY A 130 10.32 4.00 10.24
C GLY A 130 8.84 4.36 10.45
N ARG A 131 8.02 3.42 10.95
CA ARG A 131 6.56 3.65 11.09
C ARG A 131 6.15 3.93 12.52
N THR A 132 6.86 3.35 13.49
CA THR A 132 6.61 3.49 14.92
C THR A 132 7.80 4.11 15.62
N ALA A 133 7.63 4.58 16.85
CA ALA A 133 8.76 5.14 17.62
C ALA A 133 9.91 4.11 17.83
N PRO A 134 9.65 2.86 18.24
CA PRO A 134 10.73 1.85 18.34
C PRO A 134 11.40 1.55 16.99
N GLU A 135 10.63 1.52 15.91
CA GLU A 135 11.15 1.34 14.55
C GLU A 135 12.02 2.52 14.10
N ASN A 136 11.60 3.74 14.41
CA ASN A 136 12.37 4.96 14.17
C ASN A 136 13.70 4.93 14.92
N ASP A 137 13.70 4.48 16.18
CA ASP A 137 14.92 4.38 16.98
C ASP A 137 15.88 3.33 16.41
N ARG A 138 15.37 2.14 16.05
CA ARG A 138 16.18 1.12 15.36
C ARG A 138 16.73 1.63 14.04
N LEU A 139 15.89 2.20 13.17
CA LEU A 139 16.33 2.75 11.89
C LEU A 139 17.35 3.90 12.07
N GLY A 140 17.19 4.71 13.11
CA GLY A 140 17.96 5.93 13.32
C GLY A 140 19.30 5.73 14.04
N CYS A 141 19.39 4.71 14.89
CA CYS A 141 20.50 4.48 15.83
C CYS A 141 21.23 3.16 15.59
N ASP A 142 20.65 2.20 14.85
CA ASP A 142 21.31 0.93 14.54
C ASP A 142 22.22 1.06 13.32
N ALA A 143 23.49 0.67 13.48
CA ALA A 143 24.48 0.68 12.42
C ALA A 143 24.14 -0.31 11.29
N GLU A 144 23.38 -1.36 11.56
CA GLU A 144 22.91 -2.30 10.53
C GLU A 144 21.92 -1.64 9.54
N HIS A 145 21.21 -0.61 10.01
CA HIS A 145 20.16 0.06 9.24
C HIS A 145 20.57 1.44 8.74
N ARG A 146 21.59 2.04 9.37
CA ARG A 146 22.12 3.35 9.02
C ARG A 146 23.64 3.42 9.23
N ASP A 147 24.38 3.43 8.14
CA ASP A 147 25.78 3.88 8.09
C ASP A 147 25.93 5.42 8.18
N ALA A 148 27.18 5.89 8.31
CA ALA A 148 27.52 7.31 8.42
C ALA A 148 27.32 8.10 7.11
N ASP A 149 27.35 7.41 5.97
CA ASP A 149 27.15 8.05 4.66
C ASP A 149 25.67 8.36 4.41
N ASN A 150 24.77 7.69 5.13
CA ASN A 150 23.32 7.90 5.01
C ASN A 150 22.83 9.22 5.61
N CYS A 151 21.96 9.89 4.87
CA CYS A 151 21.28 11.10 5.32
C CYS A 151 20.01 10.72 6.08
N ARG A 152 19.80 11.26 7.28
CA ARG A 152 18.57 11.09 8.06
C ARG A 152 17.76 12.37 8.01
N LEU A 153 16.48 12.25 7.70
CA LEU A 153 15.52 13.34 7.66
C LEU A 153 14.42 13.10 8.68
N HIS A 154 13.91 14.19 9.25
CA HIS A 154 12.77 14.19 10.16
C HIS A 154 12.00 15.49 10.03
N ALA A 155 10.67 15.41 10.03
CA ALA A 155 9.83 16.59 10.04
C ALA A 155 9.87 17.27 11.42
N SER A 156 10.45 18.47 11.49
CA SER A 156 10.37 19.34 12.65
C SER A 156 8.99 20.02 12.70
N GLY A 157 8.08 19.39 13.43
CA GLY A 157 6.77 19.94 13.74
C GLY A 157 6.76 20.75 15.03
N ARG A 158 5.59 21.29 15.38
CA ARG A 158 5.34 21.85 16.72
C ARG A 158 5.69 20.82 17.81
N PRO A 159 6.10 21.27 19.02
CA PRO A 159 6.31 20.38 20.15
C PRO A 159 5.15 19.40 20.34
N GLY A 160 5.47 18.12 20.56
CA GLY A 160 4.48 17.05 20.74
C GLY A 160 3.92 16.44 19.44
N ARG A 161 4.40 16.83 18.26
CA ARG A 161 4.04 16.19 16.98
C ARG A 161 5.18 15.35 16.42
N PRO A 162 5.30 14.07 16.82
CA PRO A 162 6.30 13.18 16.26
C PRO A 162 6.04 12.93 14.76
N GLY A 163 7.12 12.76 14.02
CA GLY A 163 7.14 12.27 12.65
C GLY A 163 8.08 11.07 12.49
N SER A 164 7.98 10.37 11.36
CA SER A 164 8.85 9.25 11.01
C SER A 164 10.30 9.67 10.77
N HIS A 165 11.25 8.81 11.17
CA HIS A 165 12.63 8.93 10.69
C HIS A 165 12.70 8.40 9.27
N VAL A 166 13.30 9.19 8.38
CA VAL A 166 13.56 8.80 7.01
C VAL A 166 15.08 8.73 6.82
N VAL A 167 15.59 7.65 6.26
CA VAL A 167 17.03 7.46 6.00
C VAL A 167 17.22 7.21 4.51
N VAL A 168 18.13 7.95 3.88
CA VAL A 168 18.45 7.82 2.46
C VAL A 168 19.87 7.30 2.32
N ARG A 169 20.03 6.28 1.47
CA ARG A 169 21.34 5.72 1.15
C ARG A 169 22.07 6.55 0.10
N ALA A 170 22.57 7.70 0.52
CA ALA A 170 23.25 8.67 -0.35
C ALA A 170 24.45 8.07 -1.11
N CYS A 171 25.14 7.09 -0.51
CA CYS A 171 26.26 6.39 -1.15
C CYS A 171 25.89 5.70 -2.49
N GLN A 172 24.62 5.33 -2.67
CA GLN A 172 24.14 4.72 -3.91
C GLN A 172 24.03 5.72 -5.07
N LEU A 173 24.08 7.03 -4.80
CA LEU A 173 24.01 8.09 -5.79
C LEU A 173 25.39 8.59 -6.24
N GLY A 174 26.47 7.96 -5.77
CA GLY A 174 27.85 8.30 -6.18
C GLY A 174 28.38 9.63 -5.65
N GLY A 175 27.70 10.23 -4.66
CA GLY A 175 28.07 11.54 -4.12
C GLY A 175 27.83 11.67 -2.62
N ALA A 176 28.52 12.63 -2.02
CA ALA A 176 28.24 13.00 -0.63
C ALA A 176 26.88 13.69 -0.53
N GLU A 177 26.55 14.63 -1.42
CA GLU A 177 25.29 15.38 -1.32
C GLU A 177 24.14 14.67 -2.02
N LEU A 178 22.93 14.80 -1.47
CA LEU A 178 21.73 14.30 -2.13
C LEU A 178 21.39 15.22 -3.31
N PRO A 179 21.10 14.69 -4.50
CA PRO A 179 20.48 15.45 -5.57
C PRO A 179 19.21 16.12 -5.07
N ARG A 180 18.97 17.36 -5.52
CA ARG A 180 17.86 18.19 -5.02
C ARG A 180 16.50 17.51 -5.14
N GLU A 181 16.28 16.75 -6.21
CA GLU A 181 15.04 16.00 -6.43
C GLU A 181 14.86 14.86 -5.42
N VAL A 182 15.92 14.12 -5.13
CA VAL A 182 15.93 13.08 -4.10
C VAL A 182 15.67 13.70 -2.73
N GLU A 183 16.36 14.78 -2.39
CA GLU A 183 16.15 15.53 -1.15
C GLU A 183 14.68 15.94 -1.00
N MET A 184 14.08 16.52 -2.04
CA MET A 184 12.67 16.94 -2.03
C MET A 184 11.72 15.75 -1.87
N ASN A 185 11.94 14.64 -2.59
CA ASN A 185 11.13 13.43 -2.49
C ASN A 185 11.13 12.84 -1.07
N VAL A 186 12.30 12.83 -0.46
CA VAL A 186 12.49 12.31 0.90
C VAL A 186 11.89 13.26 1.93
N ALA A 187 12.03 14.57 1.75
CA ALA A 187 11.38 15.57 2.59
C ALA A 187 9.85 15.47 2.51
N MET A 188 9.28 15.25 1.32
CA MET A 188 7.85 14.99 1.15
C MET A 188 7.41 13.72 1.88
N LEU A 189 8.19 12.64 1.84
CA LEU A 189 7.89 11.42 2.61
C LEU A 189 7.91 11.69 4.12
N ALA A 190 8.95 12.38 4.63
CA ALA A 190 9.05 12.75 6.03
C ALA A 190 7.87 13.61 6.49
N ALA A 191 7.43 14.57 5.67
CA ALA A 191 6.28 15.42 5.95
C ALA A 191 4.97 14.62 5.91
N LYS A 192 4.78 13.78 4.88
CA LYS A 192 3.58 12.94 4.70
C LYS A 192 3.37 11.98 5.87
N ASP A 193 4.44 11.36 6.34
CA ASP A 193 4.43 10.39 7.46
C ASP A 193 4.60 11.08 8.83
N SER A 194 4.32 12.38 8.91
CA SER A 194 4.30 13.14 10.16
C SER A 194 2.88 13.47 10.61
N LYS A 195 2.70 13.72 11.92
CA LYS A 195 1.46 14.31 12.46
C LYS A 195 1.20 15.77 12.04
N ALA A 196 2.05 16.35 11.19
CA ALA A 196 1.83 17.68 10.61
C ALA A 196 1.01 17.65 9.31
N ASN A 197 0.87 16.47 8.66
CA ASN A 197 0.16 16.32 7.39
C ASN A 197 -1.35 16.68 7.45
N THR A 198 -1.96 16.68 8.64
CA THR A 198 -3.38 17.03 8.83
C THR A 198 -3.67 18.53 8.90
N GLY A 199 -2.66 19.40 8.91
CA GLY A 199 -2.85 20.83 9.21
C GLY A 199 -2.63 21.81 8.06
N GLY A 200 -2.31 21.35 6.84
CA GLY A 200 -2.03 22.21 5.68
C GLY A 200 -0.76 23.07 5.78
N ALA A 201 -0.12 23.13 6.95
CA ALA A 201 1.16 23.79 7.14
C ALA A 201 2.32 22.82 6.82
N VAL A 202 3.15 23.18 5.84
CA VAL A 202 4.37 22.45 5.49
C VAL A 202 5.34 22.57 6.68
N GLY A 203 5.59 21.45 7.37
CA GLY A 203 6.58 21.40 8.43
C GLY A 203 8.00 21.57 7.86
N VAL A 204 8.87 22.25 8.59
CA VAL A 204 10.30 22.30 8.27
C VAL A 204 10.85 20.88 8.39
N VAL A 205 11.59 20.38 7.40
CA VAL A 205 12.25 19.07 7.48
C VAL A 205 13.71 19.28 7.82
N ASN A 206 14.15 18.72 8.94
CA ASN A 206 15.54 18.75 9.34
C ASN A 206 16.28 17.59 8.69
N ILE A 207 17.44 17.87 8.11
CA ILE A 207 18.36 16.89 7.53
C ILE A 207 19.58 16.81 8.45
N CYS A 208 19.82 15.63 9.00
CA CYS A 208 20.99 15.34 9.83
C CYS A 208 21.83 14.25 9.16
N ARG A 209 23.12 14.52 9.01
CA ARG A 209 24.10 13.52 8.59
C ARG A 209 25.10 13.30 9.70
N ALA A 210 25.35 12.04 10.04
CA ALA A 210 26.38 11.72 11.01
C ALA A 210 27.71 11.68 10.25
N ARG A 211 28.47 12.78 10.24
CA ARG A 211 29.87 12.69 9.81
C ARG A 211 30.62 11.93 10.89
N LEU A 212 31.13 10.74 10.57
CA LEU A 212 32.22 10.13 11.34
C LEU A 212 33.47 10.98 11.09
N GLU A 213 33.57 12.12 11.76
CA GLU A 213 34.86 12.79 11.89
C GLU A 213 35.68 11.95 12.87
N GLY A 214 36.65 11.20 12.32
CA GLY A 214 37.77 10.54 12.99
C GLY A 214 37.52 10.02 14.41
N VAL A 215 37.43 8.70 14.57
CA VAL A 215 37.62 8.05 15.88
C VAL A 215 39.03 8.39 16.37
N TYR A 216 39.18 9.45 17.16
CA TYR A 216 40.41 9.72 17.90
C TYR A 216 40.52 8.64 18.97
N ARG A 217 41.29 7.58 18.65
CA ARG A 217 41.75 6.61 19.63
C ARG A 217 42.71 7.35 20.55
N LEU A 218 42.23 7.83 21.70
CA LEU A 218 43.07 8.36 22.76
C LEU A 218 44.01 7.24 23.21
N HIS A 219 45.23 7.22 22.68
CA HIS A 219 46.31 6.45 23.26
C HIS A 219 46.64 7.12 24.59
N ALA A 220 46.19 6.51 25.69
CA ALA A 220 46.75 6.78 27.00
C ALA A 220 48.22 6.33 26.99
N GLY A 221 49.10 7.22 26.53
CA GLY A 221 50.54 7.08 26.69
C GLY A 221 50.84 7.15 28.18
N GLY A 222 51.28 6.02 28.73
CA GLY A 222 51.89 5.98 30.06
C GLY A 222 53.11 6.89 30.09
N GLY A 223 53.09 7.85 31.01
CA GLY A 223 54.29 8.52 31.48
C GLY A 223 54.84 7.74 32.66
N ALA A 224 56.12 7.38 32.54
CA ALA A 224 56.92 6.69 33.54
C ALA A 224 57.14 7.52 34.83
#